data_AF-A0A4U8SH06-F1
#
_entry.id   AF-A0A4U8SH06-F1
#
_cell.length_a   1.000
_cell.length_b   1.000
_cell.length_c   1.000
_cell.angle_alpha   90.00
_cell.angle_beta   90.00
_cell.angle_gamma   90.00
#
_symmetry.space_group_name_H-M   'P 1'
#
loop_
_entity.id
_entity.type
_entity.pdbx_description
1 polymer ?
#
loop_
_entity_poly.entity_id
_entity_poly.type
_entity_poly.pdbx_seq_one_letter_code
_entity_poly.pdbx_strand_id
1 'polypeptide(L)'
;MNVQEMEEIIKLPLDLILLDWNYTHDRAKSSKNSIKLKNANDDSLIITRNGKGHYLYWNPKVEDDRGNIFNFCKNRGIGVKDLLESKDLEKLKAPNAHTLIPNNFKKATLESVEKYKEIKELGEQNFLYDERGISNSTLSLFKTQIKQDNRGNICIPTYQYSTINDKVYYPQIGYVSYLKKQIIKDKEGQPYDKPLKQLCYGAKGLEILRLGEGKIKNILLCESSIDSLSLFELKEIKEPTLLCATNGIFTQAHKEILESFEQKENLFENPKVILGFDNDEAGNRNADKAKGCFKKFEVEIVTPFLKDFNDDLIARKLLKSRLYKQEEELSKEVVNMMLEVCNYKLESYNTIESKLNNKSKKDLQKETLQYVGRIDFLLKKASMHLDEPLRKNAQKSLEKFLESLQKEQVKEKSKIQSTNKGISR
;
A
#
# COMPACT_ATOMS: atom_id res chain seq x y z
N MET A 1 -17.46 2.72 -42.72
CA MET A 1 -16.76 1.59 -42.09
C MET A 1 -17.81 0.58 -41.71
N ASN A 2 -17.67 -0.68 -42.13
CA ASN A 2 -18.66 -1.71 -41.80
C ASN A 2 -18.34 -2.32 -40.41
N VAL A 3 -19.27 -3.11 -39.85
CA VAL A 3 -19.13 -3.70 -38.51
C VAL A 3 -17.90 -4.60 -38.39
N GLN A 4 -17.59 -5.37 -39.44
CA GLN A 4 -16.44 -6.27 -39.50
C GLN A 4 -15.11 -5.50 -39.43
N GLU A 5 -15.01 -4.43 -40.21
CA GLU A 5 -13.85 -3.55 -40.27
C GLU A 5 -13.64 -2.82 -38.92
N MET A 6 -14.73 -2.38 -38.28
CA MET A 6 -14.66 -1.82 -36.93
C MET A 6 -14.17 -2.83 -35.90
N GLU A 7 -14.62 -4.08 -35.99
CA GLU A 7 -14.22 -5.18 -35.12
C GLU A 7 -12.74 -5.58 -35.30
N GLU A 8 -12.18 -5.45 -36.50
CA GLU A 8 -10.73 -5.63 -36.73
C GLU A 8 -9.92 -4.48 -36.13
N ILE A 9 -10.36 -3.24 -36.31
CA ILE A 9 -9.63 -2.05 -35.86
C ILE A 9 -9.51 -2.01 -34.33
N ILE A 10 -10.55 -2.39 -33.59
CA ILE A 10 -10.47 -2.43 -32.11
C ILE A 10 -9.55 -3.53 -31.58
N LYS A 11 -9.07 -4.45 -32.43
CA LYS A 11 -8.10 -5.50 -32.05
C LYS A 11 -6.64 -5.11 -32.33
N LEU A 12 -6.42 -3.98 -33.01
CA LEU A 12 -5.06 -3.50 -33.29
C LEU A 12 -4.37 -3.05 -31.99
N PRO A 13 -3.04 -3.23 -31.87
CA PRO A 13 -2.28 -2.89 -30.67
C PRO A 13 -2.24 -1.37 -30.46
N LEU A 14 -3.23 -0.86 -29.72
CA LEU A 14 -3.45 0.57 -29.50
C LEU A 14 -2.24 1.25 -28.86
N ASP A 15 -1.51 0.54 -27.99
CA ASP A 15 -0.29 1.07 -27.39
C ASP A 15 0.77 1.42 -28.43
N LEU A 16 1.00 0.54 -29.41
CA LEU A 16 1.94 0.77 -30.52
C LEU A 16 1.44 1.84 -31.50
N ILE A 17 0.13 1.90 -31.73
CA ILE A 17 -0.48 2.93 -32.57
C ILE A 17 -0.17 4.31 -31.99
N LEU A 18 -0.36 4.48 -30.67
CA LEU A 18 -0.22 5.77 -29.99
C LEU A 18 1.23 6.25 -29.82
N LEU A 19 2.24 5.38 -29.98
CA LEU A 19 3.65 5.80 -29.92
C LEU A 19 4.02 6.83 -30.99
N ASP A 20 3.41 6.73 -32.17
CA ASP A 20 3.65 7.71 -33.25
C ASP A 20 2.80 8.98 -33.07
N TRP A 21 1.99 9.04 -32.02
CA TRP A 21 1.11 10.16 -31.66
C TRP A 21 1.59 10.86 -30.37
N ASN A 22 2.92 11.02 -30.24
CA ASN A 22 3.60 11.70 -29.12
C ASN A 22 3.37 11.07 -27.74
N TYR A 23 2.85 9.84 -27.66
CA TYR A 23 2.86 9.08 -26.41
C TYR A 23 4.16 8.29 -26.26
N THR A 24 4.56 8.11 -25.02
CA THR A 24 5.72 7.29 -24.64
C THR A 24 5.31 6.33 -23.54
N HIS A 25 5.96 5.16 -23.49
CA HIS A 25 5.73 4.19 -22.43
C HIS A 25 6.24 4.71 -21.08
N ASP A 26 5.35 4.70 -20.08
CA ASP A 26 5.70 4.82 -18.67
C ASP A 26 6.01 3.41 -18.13
N ARG A 27 7.22 2.93 -18.42
CA ARG A 27 7.65 1.56 -18.11
C ARG A 27 7.54 1.23 -16.61
N ALA A 28 7.87 2.19 -15.76
CA ALA A 28 7.82 2.04 -14.30
C ALA A 28 6.40 1.78 -13.77
N LYS A 29 5.36 2.14 -14.53
CA LYS A 29 3.95 1.97 -14.17
C LYS A 29 3.20 1.03 -15.12
N SER A 30 3.93 0.34 -15.99
CA SER A 30 3.39 -0.68 -16.89
C SER A 30 3.49 -2.07 -16.24
N SER A 31 2.61 -2.98 -16.66
CA SER A 31 2.55 -4.37 -16.22
C SER A 31 2.41 -5.30 -17.42
N LYS A 32 2.48 -6.62 -17.19
CA LYS A 32 2.24 -7.63 -18.24
C LYS A 32 0.88 -7.49 -18.93
N ASN A 33 -0.13 -6.99 -18.21
CA ASN A 33 -1.52 -6.97 -18.67
C ASN A 33 -2.02 -5.55 -18.97
N SER A 34 -1.21 -4.53 -18.66
CA SER A 34 -1.59 -3.13 -18.82
C SER A 34 -0.38 -2.27 -19.13
N ILE A 35 -0.41 -1.51 -20.20
CA ILE A 35 0.67 -0.58 -20.56
C ILE A 35 0.23 0.83 -20.18
N LYS A 36 1.07 1.56 -19.44
CA LYS A 36 0.83 2.98 -19.18
C LYS A 36 1.56 3.82 -20.23
N LEU A 37 0.83 4.75 -20.85
CA LEU A 37 1.35 5.74 -21.76
C LEU A 37 1.25 7.14 -21.14
N LYS A 38 2.18 8.03 -21.52
CA LYS A 38 2.16 9.45 -21.17
C LYS A 38 2.62 10.32 -22.34
N ASN A 39 2.15 11.55 -22.42
CA ASN A 39 2.66 12.54 -23.38
C ASN A 39 3.14 13.83 -22.68
N ALA A 40 3.63 14.79 -23.47
CA ALA A 40 4.15 16.07 -22.96
C ALA A 40 3.08 16.99 -22.35
N ASN A 41 1.80 16.79 -22.70
CA ASN A 41 0.67 17.58 -22.19
C ASN A 41 0.11 17.02 -20.88
N ASP A 42 0.91 16.22 -20.17
CA ASP A 42 0.53 15.51 -18.93
C ASP A 42 -0.69 14.59 -19.09
N ASP A 43 -1.00 14.18 -20.33
CA ASP A 43 -2.00 13.17 -20.59
C ASP A 43 -1.45 11.79 -20.21
N SER A 44 -2.27 10.96 -19.58
CA SER A 44 -1.88 9.64 -19.10
C SER A 44 -2.94 8.63 -19.48
N LEU A 45 -2.56 7.58 -20.20
CA LEU A 45 -3.49 6.54 -20.61
C LEU A 45 -3.01 5.19 -20.08
N ILE A 46 -3.95 4.32 -19.74
CA ILE A 46 -3.67 2.92 -19.43
C ILE A 46 -4.34 2.07 -20.51
N ILE A 47 -3.54 1.31 -21.24
CA ILE A 47 -3.95 0.42 -22.33
C ILE A 47 -4.03 -1.02 -21.82
N THR A 48 -5.12 -1.71 -22.11
CA THR A 48 -5.32 -3.13 -21.79
C THR A 48 -5.87 -3.90 -23.01
N ARG A 49 -5.81 -5.23 -22.96
CA ARG A 49 -6.40 -6.11 -23.96
C ARG A 49 -7.36 -7.10 -23.30
N ASN A 50 -8.63 -7.08 -23.68
CA ASN A 50 -9.65 -7.93 -23.06
C ASN A 50 -9.62 -9.38 -23.59
N GLY A 51 -10.44 -10.26 -23.02
CA GLY A 51 -10.51 -11.68 -23.43
C GLY A 51 -11.02 -11.93 -24.86
N LYS A 52 -11.67 -10.95 -25.50
CA LYS A 52 -12.02 -10.98 -26.94
C LYS A 52 -10.90 -10.47 -27.85
N GLY A 53 -9.78 -10.05 -27.26
CA GLY A 53 -8.63 -9.49 -27.96
C GLY A 53 -8.75 -7.99 -28.28
N HIS A 54 -9.82 -7.32 -27.83
CA HIS A 54 -10.01 -5.87 -28.05
C HIS A 54 -9.06 -5.08 -27.16
N TYR A 55 -8.45 -4.05 -27.73
CA TYR A 55 -7.67 -3.07 -27.01
C TYR A 55 -8.58 -1.97 -26.47
N LEU A 56 -8.39 -1.67 -25.19
CA LEU A 56 -9.13 -0.66 -24.45
C LEU A 56 -8.15 0.31 -23.78
N TYR A 57 -8.55 1.56 -23.66
CA TYR A 57 -7.82 2.56 -22.88
C TYR A 57 -8.73 3.21 -21.83
N TRP A 58 -8.12 3.78 -20.80
CA TRP A 58 -8.75 4.80 -19.97
C TRP A 58 -7.72 5.80 -19.44
N ASN A 59 -8.18 7.01 -19.18
CA ASN A 59 -7.43 8.07 -18.53
C ASN A 59 -7.69 8.05 -17.01
N PRO A 60 -6.67 7.91 -16.16
CA PRO A 60 -6.88 7.90 -14.71
C PRO A 60 -7.24 9.28 -14.14
N LYS A 61 -7.09 10.36 -14.93
CA LYS A 61 -7.40 11.74 -14.51
C LYS A 61 -8.79 12.21 -14.92
N VAL A 62 -9.38 11.60 -15.96
CA VAL A 62 -10.66 12.02 -16.54
C VAL A 62 -11.54 10.79 -16.71
N GLU A 63 -12.62 10.70 -15.92
CA GLU A 63 -13.44 9.49 -15.77
C GLU A 63 -14.09 9.02 -17.08
N ASP A 64 -14.53 9.95 -17.92
CA ASP A 64 -15.21 9.67 -19.18
C ASP A 64 -14.26 9.46 -20.37
N ASP A 65 -12.96 9.71 -20.18
CA ASP A 65 -11.95 9.54 -21.23
C ASP A 65 -11.45 8.09 -21.27
N ARG A 66 -12.30 7.21 -21.82
CA ARG A 66 -12.07 5.76 -21.88
C ARG A 66 -12.79 5.09 -23.04
N GLY A 67 -12.38 3.88 -23.39
CA GLY A 67 -13.05 3.03 -24.37
C GLY A 67 -12.07 2.34 -25.29
N ASN A 68 -12.42 2.19 -26.57
CA ASN A 68 -11.51 1.64 -27.60
C ASN A 68 -10.91 2.76 -28.46
N ILE A 69 -10.19 2.41 -29.52
CA ILE A 69 -9.58 3.36 -30.46
C ILE A 69 -10.59 4.38 -31.04
N PHE A 70 -11.85 4.02 -31.26
CA PHE A 70 -12.86 4.97 -31.75
C PHE A 70 -13.23 5.99 -30.67
N ASN A 71 -13.35 5.57 -29.41
CA ASN A 71 -13.55 6.50 -28.30
C ASN A 71 -12.37 7.45 -28.14
N PHE A 72 -11.13 6.94 -28.29
CA PHE A 72 -9.92 7.76 -28.26
C PHE A 72 -9.97 8.83 -29.34
N CYS A 73 -10.24 8.42 -30.58
CA CYS A 73 -10.35 9.32 -31.73
C CYS A 73 -11.41 10.40 -31.49
N LYS A 74 -12.60 9.99 -31.05
CA LYS A 74 -13.71 10.90 -30.73
C LYS A 74 -13.31 11.93 -29.67
N ASN A 75 -12.72 11.51 -28.57
CA ASN A 75 -12.38 12.39 -27.46
C ASN A 75 -11.29 13.40 -27.83
N ARG A 76 -10.47 13.09 -28.85
CA ARG A 76 -9.33 13.91 -29.27
C ARG A 76 -9.64 14.69 -30.55
N GLY A 77 -10.85 14.56 -31.09
CA GLY A 77 -11.30 15.27 -32.29
C GLY A 77 -10.59 14.82 -33.58
N ILE A 78 -10.12 13.57 -33.62
CA ILE A 78 -9.34 13.03 -34.75
C ILE A 78 -10.10 11.90 -35.45
N GLY A 79 -9.83 11.72 -36.75
CA GLY A 79 -10.34 10.56 -37.49
C GLY A 79 -9.54 9.30 -37.20
N VAL A 80 -10.22 8.15 -37.11
CA VAL A 80 -9.54 6.85 -36.96
C VAL A 80 -8.66 6.51 -38.15
N LYS A 81 -9.01 6.99 -39.34
CA LYS A 81 -8.19 6.82 -40.54
C LYS A 81 -6.89 7.61 -40.42
N ASP A 82 -6.98 8.87 -39.99
CA ASP A 82 -5.82 9.74 -39.78
C ASP A 82 -4.87 9.15 -38.72
N LEU A 83 -5.42 8.55 -37.66
CA LEU A 83 -4.64 7.84 -36.64
C LEU A 83 -3.88 6.62 -37.19
N LEU A 84 -4.39 6.00 -38.25
CA LEU A 84 -3.85 4.78 -38.86
C LEU A 84 -3.12 5.01 -40.19
N GLU A 85 -3.18 6.21 -40.76
CA GLU A 85 -2.76 6.51 -42.15
C GLU A 85 -1.29 6.20 -42.41
N SER A 86 -0.42 6.45 -41.43
CA SER A 86 1.03 6.18 -41.51
C SER A 86 1.41 4.76 -41.08
N LYS A 87 0.45 3.90 -40.76
CA LYS A 87 0.70 2.59 -40.14
C LYS A 87 0.71 1.46 -41.15
N ASP A 88 1.69 0.58 -41.00
CA ASP A 88 1.70 -0.72 -41.66
C ASP A 88 0.67 -1.64 -40.98
N LEU A 89 -0.55 -1.63 -41.51
CA LEU A 89 -1.68 -2.38 -40.94
C LEU A 89 -1.43 -3.90 -40.97
N GLU A 90 -0.73 -4.42 -41.99
CA GLU A 90 -0.38 -5.84 -42.06
C GLU A 90 0.55 -6.23 -40.91
N LYS A 91 1.55 -5.39 -40.61
CA LYS A 91 2.39 -5.59 -39.41
C LYS A 91 1.57 -5.52 -38.12
N LEU A 92 0.66 -4.56 -37.97
CA LEU A 92 -0.15 -4.42 -36.75
C LEU A 92 -1.17 -5.56 -36.56
N LYS A 93 -1.61 -6.20 -37.64
CA LYS A 93 -2.48 -7.39 -37.62
C LYS A 93 -1.71 -8.69 -37.34
N ALA A 94 -0.38 -8.70 -37.45
CA ALA A 94 0.42 -9.89 -37.24
C ALA A 94 0.31 -10.38 -35.78
N PRO A 95 0.22 -11.70 -35.52
CA PRO A 95 0.04 -12.23 -34.15
C PRO A 95 1.13 -11.81 -33.15
N ASN A 96 2.35 -11.60 -33.65
CA ASN A 96 3.52 -11.17 -32.88
C ASN A 96 3.59 -9.65 -32.63
N ALA A 97 2.73 -8.84 -33.26
CA ALA A 97 2.70 -7.40 -33.04
C ALA A 97 2.00 -7.00 -31.73
N HIS A 98 1.27 -7.93 -31.11
CA HIS A 98 0.58 -7.67 -29.86
C HIS A 98 1.54 -7.74 -28.66
N THR A 99 1.73 -6.60 -28.00
CA THR A 99 2.51 -6.47 -26.76
C THR A 99 1.73 -6.99 -25.54
N LEU A 100 0.40 -6.94 -25.59
CA LEU A 100 -0.50 -7.36 -24.53
C LEU A 100 -1.17 -8.70 -24.83
N ILE A 101 -1.16 -9.59 -23.83
CA ILE A 101 -1.88 -10.86 -23.87
C ILE A 101 -3.35 -10.60 -23.54
N PRO A 102 -4.31 -11.19 -24.29
CA PRO A 102 -5.74 -11.09 -23.97
C PRO A 102 -6.01 -11.52 -22.54
N ASN A 103 -6.49 -10.59 -21.72
CA ASN A 103 -6.66 -10.83 -20.30
C ASN A 103 -7.97 -11.61 -20.08
N ASN A 104 -7.86 -12.89 -19.74
CA ASN A 104 -9.02 -13.74 -19.47
C ASN A 104 -9.40 -13.66 -17.98
N PHE A 105 -9.89 -12.48 -17.61
CA PHE A 105 -10.03 -12.02 -16.22
C PHE A 105 -10.76 -13.02 -15.32
N LYS A 106 -11.85 -13.64 -15.80
CA LYS A 106 -12.61 -14.64 -15.04
C LYS A 106 -11.77 -15.87 -14.65
N LYS A 107 -10.96 -16.40 -15.57
CA LYS A 107 -10.11 -17.58 -15.30
C LYS A 107 -8.99 -17.23 -14.32
N ALA A 108 -8.30 -16.11 -14.55
CA ALA A 108 -7.22 -15.64 -13.67
C ALA A 108 -7.71 -15.33 -12.25
N THR A 109 -8.92 -14.78 -12.11
CA THR A 109 -9.58 -14.55 -10.83
C THR A 109 -9.85 -15.86 -10.09
N LEU A 110 -10.45 -16.86 -10.76
CA LEU A 110 -10.71 -18.17 -10.16
C LEU A 110 -9.42 -18.85 -9.70
N GLU A 111 -8.38 -18.89 -10.55
CA GLU A 111 -7.07 -19.44 -10.20
C GLU A 111 -6.44 -18.72 -9.00
N SER A 112 -6.60 -17.40 -8.91
CA SER A 112 -6.07 -16.61 -7.79
C SER A 112 -6.81 -16.90 -6.49
N VAL A 113 -8.13 -17.09 -6.54
CA VAL A 113 -8.95 -17.45 -5.38
C VAL A 113 -8.61 -18.86 -4.88
N GLU A 114 -8.47 -19.84 -5.77
CA GLU A 114 -8.05 -21.20 -5.37
C GLU A 114 -6.65 -21.19 -4.76
N LYS A 115 -5.70 -20.50 -5.41
CA LYS A 115 -4.35 -20.32 -4.86
C LYS A 115 -4.38 -19.69 -3.47
N TYR A 116 -5.24 -18.70 -3.23
CA TYR A 116 -5.38 -18.07 -1.92
C TYR A 116 -5.81 -19.07 -0.84
N LYS A 117 -6.74 -19.99 -1.17
CA LYS A 117 -7.21 -21.02 -0.23
C LYS A 117 -6.09 -21.96 0.20
N GLU A 118 -5.14 -22.25 -0.67
CA GLU A 118 -3.96 -23.09 -0.39
C GLU A 118 -2.89 -22.41 0.46
N ILE A 119 -2.87 -21.08 0.54
CA ILE A 119 -1.90 -20.36 1.37
C ILE A 119 -2.17 -20.67 2.85
N LYS A 120 -1.10 -20.88 3.62
CA LYS A 120 -1.16 -21.15 5.05
C LYS A 120 -1.63 -19.91 5.82
N GLU A 121 -2.26 -20.16 6.96
CA GLU A 121 -2.58 -19.11 7.94
C GLU A 121 -1.32 -18.35 8.38
N LEU A 122 -1.53 -17.14 8.91
CA LEU A 122 -0.46 -16.30 9.41
C LEU A 122 0.36 -17.01 10.51
N GLY A 123 1.67 -17.11 10.31
CA GLY A 123 2.61 -17.60 11.31
C GLY A 123 2.91 -16.56 12.39
N GLU A 124 3.39 -17.01 13.55
CA GLU A 124 3.75 -16.12 14.68
C GLU A 124 4.90 -15.17 14.34
N GLN A 125 5.85 -15.62 13.52
CA GLN A 125 6.93 -14.79 12.99
C GLN A 125 6.55 -14.24 11.62
N ASN A 126 6.22 -12.95 11.60
CA ASN A 126 5.80 -12.25 10.40
C ASN A 126 6.17 -10.77 10.47
N PHE A 127 6.28 -10.12 9.31
CA PHE A 127 6.72 -8.72 9.29
C PHE A 127 5.65 -7.73 9.79
N LEU A 128 4.36 -8.11 9.89
CA LEU A 128 3.36 -7.25 10.52
C LEU A 128 3.68 -7.04 12.01
N TYR A 129 4.14 -8.09 12.69
CA TYR A 129 4.61 -8.00 14.07
C TYR A 129 6.02 -7.38 14.14
N ASP A 130 7.00 -8.00 13.48
CA ASP A 130 8.41 -7.67 13.68
C ASP A 130 8.79 -6.27 13.16
N GLU A 131 8.21 -5.85 12.04
CA GLU A 131 8.58 -4.62 11.34
C GLU A 131 7.50 -3.54 11.46
N ARG A 132 6.22 -3.92 11.34
CA ARG A 132 5.08 -2.98 11.39
C ARG A 132 4.54 -2.74 12.78
N GLY A 133 5.00 -3.51 13.77
CA GLY A 133 4.64 -3.32 15.17
C GLY A 133 3.18 -3.64 15.49
N ILE A 134 2.42 -4.36 14.67
CA ILE A 134 1.05 -4.78 15.00
C ILE A 134 1.13 -5.97 15.97
N SER A 135 0.40 -5.92 17.09
CA SER A 135 0.53 -6.92 18.14
C SER A 135 0.01 -8.30 17.71
N ASN A 136 0.61 -9.38 18.24
CA ASN A 136 0.09 -10.73 18.02
C ASN A 136 -1.33 -10.92 18.57
N SER A 137 -1.73 -10.17 19.60
CA SER A 137 -3.12 -10.13 20.08
C SER A 137 -4.10 -9.56 19.07
N THR A 138 -3.70 -8.56 18.29
CA THR A 138 -4.52 -8.03 17.19
C THR A 138 -4.52 -9.00 16.01
N LEU A 139 -3.35 -9.50 15.61
CA LEU A 139 -3.21 -10.40 14.46
C LEU A 139 -3.95 -11.72 14.66
N SER A 140 -3.98 -12.26 15.88
CA SER A 140 -4.66 -13.52 16.18
C SER A 140 -6.17 -13.46 15.93
N LEU A 141 -6.79 -12.28 16.08
CA LEU A 141 -8.21 -12.07 15.79
C LEU A 141 -8.58 -12.28 14.32
N PHE A 142 -7.60 -12.15 13.42
CA PHE A 142 -7.78 -12.27 11.97
C PHE A 142 -6.97 -13.44 11.37
N LYS A 143 -6.44 -14.34 12.19
CA LYS A 143 -5.49 -15.39 11.75
C LYS A 143 -6.02 -16.32 10.65
N THR A 144 -7.32 -16.56 10.63
CA THR A 144 -7.98 -17.39 9.59
C THR A 144 -8.17 -16.64 8.26
N GLN A 145 -8.09 -15.31 8.29
CA GLN A 145 -8.32 -14.43 7.15
C GLN A 145 -7.03 -13.82 6.61
N ILE A 146 -6.02 -13.61 7.45
CA ILE A 146 -4.69 -13.15 7.03
C ILE A 146 -3.81 -14.38 6.79
N LYS A 147 -3.22 -14.46 5.60
CA LYS A 147 -2.41 -15.61 5.20
C LYS A 147 -0.95 -15.23 4.96
N GLN A 148 -0.05 -16.20 5.00
CA GLN A 148 1.37 -16.00 4.77
C GLN A 148 1.91 -16.99 3.74
N ASP A 149 2.52 -16.47 2.67
CA ASP A 149 3.12 -17.32 1.64
C ASP A 149 4.51 -17.85 2.05
N ASN A 150 5.06 -18.75 1.24
CA ASN A 150 6.37 -19.36 1.49
C ASN A 150 7.56 -18.38 1.40
N ARG A 151 7.36 -17.16 0.90
CA ARG A 151 8.35 -16.08 0.87
C ARG A 151 8.22 -15.16 2.08
N GLY A 152 7.25 -15.42 2.96
CA GLY A 152 6.93 -14.61 4.12
C GLY A 152 6.14 -13.34 3.77
N ASN A 153 5.57 -13.25 2.57
CA ASN A 153 4.66 -12.18 2.21
C ASN A 153 3.30 -12.40 2.89
N ILE A 154 2.58 -11.30 3.11
CA ILE A 154 1.28 -11.30 3.77
C ILE A 154 0.20 -11.19 2.71
N CYS A 155 -0.75 -12.11 2.72
CA CYS A 155 -1.80 -12.21 1.73
C CYS A 155 -3.15 -11.86 2.36
N ILE A 156 -3.83 -10.87 1.80
CA ILE A 156 -5.14 -10.36 2.26
C ILE A 156 -6.17 -10.53 1.13
N PRO A 157 -7.36 -11.10 1.40
CA PRO A 157 -8.33 -11.38 0.35
C PRO A 157 -9.04 -10.10 -0.12
N THR A 158 -9.38 -10.05 -1.41
CA THR A 158 -10.12 -8.94 -2.01
C THR A 158 -11.48 -9.38 -2.51
N TYR A 159 -12.46 -8.49 -2.39
CA TYR A 159 -13.86 -8.73 -2.69
C TYR A 159 -14.42 -7.66 -3.63
N GLN A 160 -15.47 -8.01 -4.35
CA GLN A 160 -16.21 -7.10 -5.23
C GLN A 160 -17.71 -7.26 -5.00
N TYR A 161 -18.47 -6.20 -5.29
CA TYR A 161 -19.92 -6.29 -5.39
C TYR A 161 -20.32 -7.15 -6.59
N SER A 162 -21.31 -8.02 -6.39
CA SER A 162 -21.95 -8.77 -7.47
C SER A 162 -23.42 -8.98 -7.15
N THR A 163 -24.25 -9.09 -8.18
CA THR A 163 -25.67 -9.39 -8.06
C THR A 163 -26.01 -10.65 -8.85
N ILE A 164 -26.72 -11.58 -8.23
CA ILE A 164 -27.25 -12.78 -8.88
C ILE A 164 -28.73 -12.87 -8.49
N ASN A 165 -29.64 -12.84 -9.49
CA ASN A 165 -31.09 -12.83 -9.26
C ASN A 165 -31.52 -11.78 -8.23
N ASP A 166 -31.07 -10.53 -8.41
CA ASP A 166 -31.30 -9.37 -7.53
C ASP A 166 -30.81 -9.51 -6.09
N LYS A 167 -30.13 -10.63 -5.76
CA LYS A 167 -29.46 -10.80 -4.47
C LYS A 167 -28.02 -10.32 -4.58
N VAL A 168 -27.63 -9.47 -3.65
CA VAL A 168 -26.27 -8.93 -3.54
C VAL A 168 -25.34 -9.94 -2.85
N TYR A 169 -24.17 -10.16 -3.43
CA TYR A 169 -23.09 -11.02 -2.95
C TYR A 169 -21.76 -10.27 -2.98
N TYR A 170 -20.83 -10.71 -2.15
CA TYR A 170 -19.46 -10.21 -2.11
C TYR A 170 -18.48 -11.36 -2.39
N PRO A 171 -18.40 -11.85 -3.64
CA PRO A 171 -17.46 -12.90 -3.97
C PRO A 171 -16.01 -12.44 -3.73
N GLN A 172 -15.18 -13.36 -3.22
CA GLN A 172 -13.75 -13.17 -3.28
C GLN A 172 -13.32 -13.22 -4.75
N ILE A 173 -12.51 -12.26 -5.16
CA ILE A 173 -12.07 -12.09 -6.55
C ILE A 173 -10.54 -12.07 -6.71
N GLY A 174 -9.82 -12.32 -5.61
CA GLY A 174 -8.37 -12.23 -5.59
C GLY A 174 -7.82 -12.07 -4.18
N TYR A 175 -6.56 -11.64 -4.13
CA TYR A 175 -5.88 -11.21 -2.93
C TYR A 175 -4.73 -10.25 -3.25
N VAL A 176 -4.35 -9.45 -2.27
CA VAL A 176 -3.14 -8.62 -2.28
C VAL A 176 -2.06 -9.33 -1.52
N SER A 177 -0.85 -9.40 -2.09
CA SER A 177 0.35 -9.92 -1.43
C SER A 177 1.28 -8.76 -1.08
N TYR A 178 1.32 -8.38 0.19
CA TYR A 178 2.26 -7.41 0.74
C TYR A 178 3.64 -8.06 0.90
N LEU A 179 4.62 -7.52 0.22
CA LEU A 179 5.92 -8.15 0.06
C LEU A 179 6.82 -7.89 1.27
N LYS A 180 7.35 -8.97 1.87
CA LYS A 180 8.39 -8.85 2.90
C LYS A 180 9.66 -8.22 2.34
N LYS A 181 10.01 -8.59 1.10
CA LYS A 181 11.12 -8.00 0.35
C LYS A 181 10.57 -7.27 -0.87
N GLN A 182 10.73 -5.96 -0.87
CA GLN A 182 10.27 -5.11 -1.98
C GLN A 182 11.01 -5.46 -3.28
N ILE A 183 10.31 -5.36 -4.40
CA ILE A 183 10.91 -5.56 -5.72
C ILE A 183 11.43 -4.21 -6.19
N ILE A 184 12.75 -4.10 -6.31
CA ILE A 184 13.45 -2.85 -6.65
C ILE A 184 13.86 -2.76 -8.12
N LYS A 185 13.76 -3.86 -8.87
CA LYS A 185 14.17 -3.96 -10.28
C LYS A 185 13.12 -4.70 -11.11
N ASP A 186 13.02 -4.36 -12.39
CA ASP A 186 12.24 -5.10 -13.37
C ASP A 186 12.90 -6.43 -13.77
N LYS A 187 12.33 -7.12 -14.76
CA LYS A 187 12.82 -8.44 -15.20
C LYS A 187 14.13 -8.33 -15.98
N GLU A 188 14.36 -7.18 -16.59
CA GLU A 188 15.53 -6.82 -17.38
C GLU A 188 16.66 -6.27 -16.48
N GLY A 189 16.42 -6.16 -15.17
CA GLY A 189 17.39 -5.75 -14.15
C GLY A 189 17.48 -4.24 -13.94
N GLN A 190 16.61 -3.45 -14.60
CA GLN A 190 16.57 -1.99 -14.45
C GLN A 190 15.85 -1.61 -13.15
N PRO A 191 16.32 -0.58 -12.43
CA PRO A 191 15.70 -0.14 -11.19
C PRO A 191 14.34 0.52 -11.43
N TYR A 192 13.39 0.29 -10.51
CA TYR A 192 12.16 1.08 -10.45
C TYR A 192 12.41 2.41 -9.72
N ASP A 193 11.76 3.50 -10.18
CA ASP A 193 11.75 4.79 -9.47
C ASP A 193 11.20 4.67 -8.04
N LYS A 194 10.22 3.79 -7.85
CA LYS A 194 9.66 3.43 -6.55
C LYS A 194 9.58 1.90 -6.44
N PRO A 195 10.16 1.30 -5.38
CA PRO A 195 10.06 -0.13 -5.17
C PRO A 195 8.61 -0.61 -5.08
N LEU A 196 8.32 -1.78 -5.66
CA LEU A 196 7.03 -2.42 -5.51
C LEU A 196 6.94 -3.08 -4.13
N LYS A 197 5.95 -2.66 -3.35
CA LYS A 197 5.71 -3.13 -1.98
C LYS A 197 4.63 -4.21 -1.89
N GLN A 198 3.79 -4.33 -2.91
CA GLN A 198 2.73 -5.34 -2.97
C GLN A 198 2.44 -5.76 -4.41
N LEU A 199 1.79 -6.91 -4.55
CA LEU A 199 1.31 -7.45 -5.82
C LEU A 199 -0.16 -7.83 -5.69
N CYS A 200 -0.93 -7.58 -6.75
CA CYS A 200 -2.34 -7.97 -6.83
C CYS A 200 -2.46 -9.28 -7.62
N TYR A 201 -3.17 -10.26 -7.07
CA TYR A 201 -3.49 -11.52 -7.73
C TYR A 201 -5.01 -11.62 -7.91
N GLY A 202 -5.45 -11.78 -9.15
CA GLY A 202 -6.86 -11.74 -9.52
C GLY A 202 -7.31 -10.31 -9.86
N ALA A 203 -8.58 -10.03 -9.61
CA ALA A 203 -9.18 -8.73 -9.85
C ALA A 203 -8.83 -7.74 -8.73
N LYS A 204 -8.74 -6.44 -9.06
CA LYS A 204 -8.64 -5.40 -8.03
C LYS A 204 -10.01 -5.21 -7.38
N GLY A 205 -10.11 -5.51 -6.09
CA GLY A 205 -11.28 -5.31 -5.26
C GLY A 205 -10.93 -4.64 -3.93
N LEU A 206 -11.93 -4.53 -3.07
CA LEU A 206 -11.75 -4.05 -1.70
C LEU A 206 -11.17 -5.17 -0.85
N GLU A 207 -10.05 -4.92 -0.18
CA GLU A 207 -9.54 -5.82 0.85
C GLU A 207 -10.49 -5.77 2.05
N ILE A 208 -10.92 -6.92 2.57
CA ILE A 208 -11.84 -6.96 3.72
C ILE A 208 -11.37 -8.04 4.71
N LEU A 209 -11.21 -7.64 5.97
CA LEU A 209 -11.07 -8.52 7.12
C LEU A 209 -12.25 -8.27 8.07
N ARG A 210 -12.81 -9.33 8.63
CA ARG A 210 -13.96 -9.27 9.54
C ARG A 210 -13.58 -9.73 10.94
N LEU A 211 -13.82 -8.87 11.92
CA LEU A 211 -13.79 -9.23 13.33
C LEU A 211 -15.20 -9.59 13.80
N GLY A 212 -15.29 -10.67 14.57
CA GLY A 212 -16.49 -11.03 15.31
C GLY A 212 -17.62 -11.64 14.48
N GLU A 213 -18.46 -12.39 15.19
CA GLU A 213 -19.72 -12.92 14.69
C GLU A 213 -20.85 -11.90 14.94
N GLY A 214 -21.95 -11.98 14.18
CA GLY A 214 -23.10 -11.08 14.33
C GLY A 214 -23.09 -9.86 13.40
N LYS A 215 -23.86 -8.82 13.76
CA LYS A 215 -23.97 -7.60 12.96
C LYS A 215 -22.76 -6.69 13.16
N ILE A 216 -22.26 -6.13 12.07
CA ILE A 216 -21.13 -5.21 12.04
C ILE A 216 -21.56 -3.86 12.62
N LYS A 217 -20.76 -3.37 13.58
CA LYS A 217 -20.94 -2.07 14.24
C LYS A 217 -19.92 -1.02 13.83
N ASN A 218 -18.78 -1.45 13.29
CA ASN A 218 -17.72 -0.54 12.86
C ASN A 218 -17.21 -0.93 11.47
N ILE A 219 -16.91 0.06 10.63
CA ILE A 219 -16.25 -0.12 9.34
C ILE A 219 -15.05 0.81 9.30
N LEU A 220 -13.83 0.25 9.29
CA LEU A 220 -12.59 1.01 9.16
C LEU A 220 -12.13 0.92 7.71
N LEU A 221 -11.94 2.04 7.02
CA LEU A 221 -11.49 2.06 5.64
C LEU A 221 -10.22 2.89 5.48
N CYS A 222 -9.14 2.25 5.03
CA CYS A 222 -7.83 2.88 4.85
C CYS A 222 -7.27 2.67 3.42
N GLU A 223 -6.09 3.21 3.14
CA GLU A 223 -5.39 2.94 1.87
C GLU A 223 -4.86 1.50 1.81
N SER A 224 -4.29 1.00 2.91
CA SER A 224 -3.75 -0.38 3.00
C SER A 224 -4.31 -1.15 4.20
N SER A 225 -4.26 -2.49 4.14
CA SER A 225 -4.66 -3.32 5.28
C SER A 225 -3.70 -3.22 6.46
N ILE A 226 -2.46 -2.79 6.23
CA ILE A 226 -1.51 -2.50 7.32
C ILE A 226 -2.02 -1.30 8.13
N ASP A 227 -2.55 -0.28 7.45
CA ASP A 227 -3.09 0.92 8.10
C ASP A 227 -4.40 0.63 8.80
N SER A 228 -5.31 -0.16 8.21
CA SER A 228 -6.58 -0.50 8.87
C SER A 228 -6.36 -1.38 10.11
N LEU A 229 -5.41 -2.31 10.09
CA LEU A 229 -4.98 -3.06 11.28
C LEU A 229 -4.35 -2.14 12.34
N SER A 230 -3.55 -1.16 11.90
CA SER A 230 -2.89 -0.23 12.80
C SER A 230 -3.89 0.70 13.49
N LEU A 231 -4.83 1.28 12.73
CA LEU A 231 -5.92 2.10 13.24
C LEU A 231 -6.84 1.30 14.19
N PHE A 232 -7.16 0.06 13.84
CA PHE A 232 -7.94 -0.84 14.69
C PHE A 232 -7.27 -1.03 16.07
N GLU A 233 -5.96 -1.27 16.10
CA GLU A 233 -5.21 -1.43 17.35
C GLU A 233 -5.03 -0.10 18.12
N LEU A 234 -4.94 1.03 17.41
CA LEU A 234 -4.83 2.36 18.00
C LEU A 234 -6.12 2.80 18.70
N LYS A 235 -7.28 2.52 18.09
CA LYS A 235 -8.61 2.84 18.63
C LYS A 235 -9.13 1.81 19.65
N GLU A 236 -8.40 0.70 19.87
CA GLU A 236 -8.74 -0.36 20.82
C GLU A 236 -10.16 -0.94 20.63
N ILE A 237 -10.57 -1.10 19.38
CA ILE A 237 -11.92 -1.54 19.02
C ILE A 237 -12.12 -3.01 19.39
N LYS A 238 -13.26 -3.33 20.02
CA LYS A 238 -13.60 -4.70 20.47
C LYS A 238 -14.86 -5.27 19.84
N GLU A 239 -15.66 -4.43 19.20
CA GLU A 239 -16.96 -4.80 18.62
C GLU A 239 -16.79 -5.45 17.23
N PRO A 240 -17.83 -6.15 16.71
CA PRO A 240 -17.79 -6.67 15.34
C PRO A 240 -17.50 -5.57 14.32
N THR A 241 -16.43 -5.75 13.56
CA THR A 241 -15.81 -4.70 12.75
C THR A 241 -15.39 -5.23 11.39
N LEU A 242 -15.59 -4.45 10.33
CA LEU A 242 -14.93 -4.67 9.04
C LEU A 242 -13.71 -3.76 8.92
N LEU A 243 -12.53 -4.35 8.70
CA LEU A 243 -11.33 -3.64 8.31
C LEU A 243 -11.24 -3.73 6.79
N CYS A 244 -11.30 -2.58 6.14
CA CYS A 244 -11.30 -2.45 4.70
C CYS A 244 -10.07 -1.68 4.21
N ALA A 245 -9.56 -2.04 3.04
CA ALA A 245 -8.53 -1.27 2.37
C ALA A 245 -8.68 -1.23 0.86
N THR A 246 -8.27 -0.10 0.27
CA THR A 246 -8.43 0.18 -1.16
C THR A 246 -7.24 -0.25 -2.01
N ASN A 247 -6.12 -0.64 -1.39
CA ASN A 247 -4.91 -1.04 -2.09
C ASN A 247 -4.47 0.06 -3.08
N GLY A 248 -4.30 1.28 -2.57
CA GLY A 248 -3.93 2.47 -3.34
C GLY A 248 -5.14 3.26 -3.85
N ILE A 249 -5.15 3.60 -5.15
CA ILE A 249 -6.17 4.50 -5.72
C ILE A 249 -7.58 3.91 -5.58
N PHE A 250 -8.51 4.74 -5.09
CA PHE A 250 -9.94 4.46 -4.99
C PHE A 250 -10.55 4.21 -6.38
N THR A 251 -11.28 3.10 -6.56
CA THR A 251 -11.82 2.67 -7.85
C THR A 251 -13.35 2.56 -7.83
N GLN A 252 -13.95 2.47 -9.01
CA GLN A 252 -15.40 2.23 -9.16
C GLN A 252 -15.85 0.93 -8.46
N ALA A 253 -15.03 -0.12 -8.50
CA ALA A 253 -15.33 -1.37 -7.79
C ALA A 253 -15.38 -1.18 -6.26
N HIS A 254 -14.60 -0.24 -5.71
CA HIS A 254 -14.70 0.12 -4.28
C HIS A 254 -15.98 0.90 -4.01
N LYS A 255 -16.34 1.84 -4.89
CA LYS A 255 -17.60 2.59 -4.78
C LYS A 255 -18.80 1.66 -4.70
N GLU A 256 -18.92 0.73 -5.65
CA GLU A 256 -20.06 -0.19 -5.75
C GLU A 256 -20.23 -1.06 -4.50
N ILE A 257 -19.13 -1.62 -3.98
CA ILE A 257 -19.21 -2.44 -2.77
C ILE A 257 -19.54 -1.60 -1.53
N LEU A 258 -18.96 -0.41 -1.37
CA LEU A 258 -19.22 0.46 -0.21
C LEU A 258 -20.67 0.98 -0.22
N GLU A 259 -21.17 1.46 -1.38
CA GLU A 259 -22.56 1.92 -1.52
C GLU A 259 -23.57 0.79 -1.24
N SER A 260 -23.21 -0.45 -1.57
CA SER A 260 -24.08 -1.61 -1.33
C SER A 260 -24.19 -2.01 0.15
N PHE A 261 -23.27 -1.57 1.02
CA PHE A 261 -23.33 -1.90 2.45
C PHE A 261 -24.61 -1.37 3.10
N GLU A 262 -25.09 -0.19 2.70
CA GLU A 262 -26.32 0.42 3.23
C GLU A 262 -27.61 -0.32 2.83
N GLN A 263 -27.51 -1.31 1.95
CA GLN A 263 -28.61 -2.19 1.54
C GLN A 263 -28.63 -3.50 2.34
N LYS A 264 -27.68 -3.71 3.26
CA LYS A 264 -27.50 -4.96 4.02
C LYS A 264 -27.85 -4.81 5.50
N GLU A 265 -29.10 -4.51 5.80
CA GLU A 265 -29.62 -4.34 7.18
C GLU A 265 -29.45 -5.58 8.08
N ASN A 266 -29.32 -6.76 7.47
CA ASN A 266 -29.03 -8.01 8.18
C ASN A 266 -27.54 -8.16 8.55
N LEU A 267 -26.64 -7.45 7.85
CA LEU A 267 -25.20 -7.51 8.09
C LEU A 267 -24.73 -6.39 9.01
N PHE A 268 -25.38 -5.23 8.99
CA PHE A 268 -24.96 -4.03 9.71
C PHE A 268 -25.99 -3.61 10.77
N GLU A 269 -25.50 -3.12 11.91
CA GLU A 269 -26.32 -2.54 12.99
C GLU A 269 -25.87 -1.11 13.22
N ASN A 270 -26.47 -0.16 12.48
CA ASN A 270 -26.14 1.28 12.50
C ASN A 270 -24.63 1.54 12.64
N PRO A 271 -23.82 1.05 11.69
CA PRO A 271 -22.39 0.99 11.87
C PRO A 271 -21.78 2.40 11.83
N LYS A 272 -20.77 2.61 12.66
CA LYS A 272 -19.89 3.76 12.56
C LYS A 272 -18.82 3.50 11.49
N VAL A 273 -18.75 4.36 10.49
CA VAL A 273 -17.74 4.32 9.44
C VAL A 273 -16.60 5.25 9.81
N ILE A 274 -15.39 4.71 9.89
CA ILE A 274 -14.16 5.45 10.21
C ILE A 274 -13.26 5.41 8.97
N LEU A 275 -13.07 6.56 8.34
CA LEU A 275 -12.22 6.73 7.17
C LEU A 275 -10.84 7.22 7.60
N GLY A 276 -9.81 6.43 7.34
CA GLY A 276 -8.44 6.69 7.76
C GLY A 276 -7.43 6.54 6.62
N PHE A 277 -7.35 7.53 5.75
CA PHE A 277 -6.39 7.56 4.63
C PHE A 277 -5.10 8.29 4.99
N ASP A 278 -4.06 8.16 4.17
CA ASP A 278 -2.79 8.86 4.32
C ASP A 278 -2.99 10.38 4.50
N ASN A 279 -2.15 10.99 5.32
CA ASN A 279 -2.09 12.44 5.51
C ASN A 279 -1.36 13.12 4.33
N ASP A 280 -1.94 13.00 3.12
CA ASP A 280 -1.48 13.69 1.93
C ASP A 280 -2.67 14.05 1.00
N GLU A 281 -2.40 14.80 -0.07
CA GLU A 281 -3.45 15.20 -1.03
C GLU A 281 -4.17 14.03 -1.69
N ALA A 282 -3.48 12.90 -1.91
CA ALA A 282 -4.10 11.73 -2.52
C ALA A 282 -5.01 11.01 -1.51
N GLY A 283 -4.57 10.90 -0.25
CA GLY A 283 -5.35 10.38 0.85
C GLY A 283 -6.62 11.20 1.09
N ASN A 284 -6.53 12.53 1.12
CA ASN A 284 -7.68 13.42 1.24
C ASN A 284 -8.72 13.20 0.12
N ARG A 285 -8.27 13.13 -1.15
CA ARG A 285 -9.15 12.83 -2.29
C ARG A 285 -9.81 11.45 -2.17
N ASN A 286 -9.10 10.45 -1.65
CA ASN A 286 -9.66 9.12 -1.44
C ASN A 286 -10.69 9.12 -0.29
N ALA A 287 -10.44 9.87 0.79
CA ALA A 287 -11.37 10.04 1.90
C ALA A 287 -12.68 10.68 1.45
N ASP A 288 -12.62 11.74 0.63
CA ASP A 288 -13.82 12.39 0.08
C ASP A 288 -14.65 11.46 -0.80
N LYS A 289 -13.98 10.70 -1.69
CA LYS A 289 -14.64 9.70 -2.55
C LYS A 289 -15.30 8.61 -1.71
N ALA A 290 -14.61 8.10 -0.69
CA ALA A 290 -15.13 7.08 0.20
C ALA A 290 -16.32 7.60 1.03
N LYS A 291 -16.23 8.82 1.57
CA LYS A 291 -17.33 9.47 2.30
C LYS A 291 -18.59 9.60 1.45
N GLY A 292 -18.43 9.96 0.17
CA GLY A 292 -19.55 10.05 -0.78
C GLY A 292 -20.30 8.73 -1.04
N CYS A 293 -19.75 7.58 -0.63
CA CYS A 293 -20.39 6.27 -0.79
C CYS A 293 -21.42 5.96 0.32
N PHE A 294 -21.36 6.68 1.45
CA PHE A 294 -22.21 6.44 2.61
C PHE A 294 -23.18 7.61 2.81
N LYS A 295 -24.49 7.33 2.78
CA LYS A 295 -25.56 8.32 2.90
C LYS A 295 -26.38 8.15 4.18
N LYS A 296 -26.45 6.94 4.71
CA LYS A 296 -27.20 6.55 5.91
C LYS A 296 -26.30 6.30 7.11
N PHE A 297 -25.09 5.80 6.91
CA PHE A 297 -24.19 5.49 8.01
C PHE A 297 -23.52 6.75 8.58
N GLU A 298 -23.22 6.73 9.89
CA GLU A 298 -22.41 7.78 10.51
C GLU A 298 -20.96 7.66 10.02
N VAL A 299 -20.41 8.75 9.48
CA VAL A 299 -19.05 8.77 8.93
C VAL A 299 -18.16 9.74 9.71
N GLU A 300 -17.09 9.22 10.30
CA GLU A 300 -15.99 9.96 10.90
C GLU A 300 -14.76 9.86 9.98
N ILE A 301 -14.18 11.01 9.60
CA ILE A 301 -12.84 11.03 8.98
C ILE A 301 -11.82 11.23 10.12
N VAL A 302 -10.83 10.35 10.17
CA VAL A 302 -9.72 10.43 11.13
C VAL A 302 -8.43 10.54 10.33
N THR A 303 -7.63 11.56 10.63
CA THR A 303 -6.35 11.81 9.96
C THR A 303 -5.21 11.24 10.82
N PRO A 304 -4.23 10.52 10.23
CA PRO A 304 -3.04 10.12 10.97
C PRO A 304 -2.18 11.35 11.30
N PHE A 305 -1.49 11.31 12.44
CA PHE A 305 -0.63 12.41 12.88
C PHE A 305 0.64 12.51 12.04
N LEU A 306 1.22 11.36 11.71
CA LEU A 306 2.33 11.24 10.79
C LEU A 306 1.79 11.09 9.36
N LYS A 307 2.46 10.29 8.53
CA LYS A 307 2.02 10.06 7.17
C LYS A 307 0.84 9.07 7.12
N ASP A 308 0.95 7.96 7.84
CA ASP A 308 0.00 6.85 7.82
C ASP A 308 -0.22 6.28 9.23
N PHE A 309 -1.31 5.53 9.45
CA PHE A 309 -1.63 4.98 10.78
C PHE A 309 -0.63 3.93 11.26
N ASN A 310 0.11 3.29 10.34
CA ASN A 310 1.18 2.38 10.74
C ASN A 310 2.34 3.13 11.40
N ASP A 311 2.73 4.27 10.85
CA ASP A 311 3.73 5.13 11.48
C ASP A 311 3.28 5.59 12.88
N ASP A 312 2.02 6.00 13.03
CA ASP A 312 1.44 6.39 14.31
C ASP A 312 1.47 5.25 15.34
N LEU A 313 1.16 4.02 14.91
CA LEU A 313 1.23 2.85 15.78
C LEU A 313 2.65 2.58 16.24
N ILE A 314 3.62 2.63 15.32
CA ILE A 314 5.04 2.43 15.65
C ILE A 314 5.48 3.53 16.63
N ALA A 315 5.11 4.80 16.38
CA ALA A 315 5.41 5.91 17.28
C ALA A 315 4.81 5.67 18.68
N ARG A 316 3.53 5.30 18.78
CA ARG A 316 2.88 4.97 20.07
C ARG A 316 3.61 3.89 20.84
N LYS A 317 4.04 2.82 20.16
CA LYS A 317 4.76 1.71 20.81
C LYS A 317 6.17 2.07 21.25
N LEU A 318 6.87 2.89 20.47
CA LEU A 318 8.20 3.37 20.84
C LEU A 318 8.13 4.31 22.05
N LEU A 319 7.16 5.23 22.06
CA LEU A 319 7.06 6.29 23.05
C LEU A 319 6.32 5.89 24.33
N LYS A 320 5.68 4.70 24.37
CA LYS A 320 4.85 4.22 25.50
C LYS A 320 3.81 5.26 25.97
N SER A 321 3.45 6.22 25.12
CA SER A 321 2.68 7.41 25.47
C SER A 321 1.22 7.32 25.03
N ARG A 322 0.35 8.11 25.66
CA ARG A 322 -1.10 8.20 25.39
C ARG A 322 -1.39 9.12 24.20
N LEU A 323 -0.86 8.80 23.02
CA LEU A 323 -0.91 9.62 21.79
C LEU A 323 -2.31 9.78 21.13
N TYR A 324 -3.38 9.92 21.91
CA TYR A 324 -4.72 10.23 21.40
C TYR A 324 -5.42 11.26 22.31
N LYS A 325 -4.75 12.38 22.59
CA LYS A 325 -5.36 13.56 23.21
C LYS A 325 -5.05 14.82 22.39
N GLN A 326 -6.07 15.34 21.69
CA GLN A 326 -6.17 16.60 20.94
C GLN A 326 -5.04 16.99 19.95
N GLU A 327 -5.43 17.47 18.77
CA GLU A 327 -4.66 17.38 17.52
C GLU A 327 -3.47 18.35 17.34
N GLU A 328 -3.40 19.48 18.05
CA GLU A 328 -2.47 20.56 17.68
C GLU A 328 -1.12 20.57 18.42
N GLU A 329 -1.00 19.95 19.59
CA GLU A 329 0.27 19.84 20.33
C GLU A 329 1.05 18.55 20.02
N LEU A 330 0.39 17.56 19.42
CA LEU A 330 0.87 16.18 19.37
C LEU A 330 2.10 15.98 18.47
N SER A 331 2.23 16.69 17.34
CA SER A 331 3.39 16.54 16.45
C SER A 331 4.67 17.08 17.10
N LYS A 332 4.58 18.17 17.86
CA LYS A 332 5.67 18.70 18.69
C LYS A 332 5.97 17.79 19.87
N GLU A 333 4.94 17.27 20.52
CA GLU A 333 5.08 16.36 21.67
C GLU A 333 5.66 15.01 21.25
N VAL A 334 5.28 14.45 20.09
CA VAL A 334 5.89 13.25 19.49
C VAL A 334 7.37 13.49 19.24
N VAL A 335 7.76 14.64 18.68
CA VAL A 335 9.17 14.95 18.42
C VAL A 335 9.94 15.19 19.72
N ASN A 336 9.38 15.92 20.68
CA ASN A 336 9.99 16.14 21.98
C ASN A 336 10.15 14.81 22.74
N MET A 337 9.14 13.94 22.70
CA MET A 337 9.23 12.60 23.27
C MET A 337 10.26 11.73 22.52
N MET A 338 10.36 11.82 21.18
CA MET A 338 11.41 11.15 20.42
C MET A 338 12.80 11.67 20.81
N LEU A 339 12.95 12.97 21.00
CA LEU A 339 14.18 13.63 21.47
C LEU A 339 14.54 13.18 22.89
N GLU A 340 13.59 13.19 23.82
CA GLU A 340 13.75 12.73 25.19
C GLU A 340 14.16 11.27 25.24
N VAL A 341 13.52 10.42 24.44
CA VAL A 341 13.85 9.01 24.35
C VAL A 341 15.24 8.80 23.75
N CYS A 342 15.59 9.55 22.68
CA CYS A 342 16.94 9.56 22.14
C CYS A 342 17.95 9.91 23.22
N ASN A 343 17.73 11.00 23.97
CA ASN A 343 18.61 11.46 25.04
C ASN A 343 18.67 10.47 26.21
N TYR A 344 17.54 9.93 26.67
CA TYR A 344 17.47 8.95 27.75
C TYR A 344 18.19 7.65 27.39
N LYS A 345 18.06 7.18 26.14
CA LYS A 345 18.80 6.00 25.67
C LYS A 345 20.27 6.31 25.42
N LEU A 346 20.62 7.52 25.01
CA LEU A 346 21.99 8.03 24.95
C LEU A 346 22.65 8.00 26.32
N GLU A 347 21.94 8.52 27.33
CA GLU A 347 22.35 8.47 28.72
C GLU A 347 22.44 7.03 29.20
N SER A 348 21.42 6.19 29.03
CA SER A 348 21.46 4.78 29.43
C SER A 348 22.60 3.99 28.76
N TYR A 349 22.93 4.32 27.51
CA TYR A 349 24.05 3.73 26.77
C TYR A 349 25.41 4.23 27.28
N ASN A 350 25.53 5.53 27.56
CA ASN A 350 26.71 6.13 28.18
C ASN A 350 26.87 5.70 29.65
N THR A 351 25.75 5.36 30.30
CA THR A 351 25.62 4.97 31.71
C THR A 351 25.35 3.48 31.80
N ILE A 352 26.03 2.66 30.98
CA ILE A 352 26.16 1.21 31.25
C ILE A 352 26.96 1.07 32.55
N GLU A 353 26.28 1.38 33.65
CA GLU A 353 26.70 1.21 35.00
C GLU A 353 25.48 0.74 35.79
N SER A 354 25.56 -0.53 36.16
CA SER A 354 25.23 -1.04 37.49
C SER A 354 23.92 -1.76 37.77
N LYS A 355 22.93 -1.90 36.88
CA LYS A 355 21.79 -2.82 37.17
C LYS A 355 20.89 -3.10 35.95
N LEU A 356 20.62 -4.39 35.75
CA LEU A 356 19.40 -4.99 35.16
C LEU A 356 19.50 -5.68 33.78
N ASN A 357 19.27 -6.99 33.90
CA ASN A 357 18.92 -8.02 32.93
C ASN A 357 20.06 -8.63 32.11
N ASN A 358 20.12 -9.97 32.17
CA ASN A 358 21.06 -10.94 31.60
C ASN A 358 21.39 -10.83 30.09
N LYS A 359 21.17 -9.68 29.44
CA LYS A 359 21.47 -9.44 28.03
C LYS A 359 22.93 -9.02 27.87
N SER A 360 23.59 -9.54 26.84
CA SER A 360 24.96 -9.15 26.54
C SER A 360 25.02 -7.70 26.04
N LYS A 361 26.18 -7.04 26.20
CA LYS A 361 26.41 -5.69 25.66
C LYS A 361 26.13 -5.60 24.14
N LYS A 362 26.38 -6.70 23.39
CA LYS A 362 26.04 -6.82 21.97
C LYS A 362 24.54 -6.81 21.70
N ASP A 363 23.75 -7.47 22.53
CA ASP A 363 22.29 -7.50 22.39
C ASP A 363 21.69 -6.12 22.66
N LEU A 364 22.19 -5.43 23.69
CA LEU A 364 21.82 -4.05 24.01
C LEU A 364 22.19 -3.07 22.89
N GLN A 365 23.37 -3.23 22.29
CA GLN A 365 23.78 -2.43 21.12
C GLN A 365 22.86 -2.68 19.92
N LYS A 366 22.54 -3.95 19.64
CA LYS A 366 21.65 -4.32 18.52
C LYS A 366 20.24 -3.77 18.71
N GLU A 367 19.67 -3.92 19.91
CA GLU A 367 18.35 -3.40 20.27
C GLU A 367 18.30 -1.87 20.17
N THR A 368 19.34 -1.20 20.68
CA THR A 368 19.49 0.25 20.58
C THR A 368 19.59 0.73 19.14
N LEU A 369 20.36 0.05 18.28
CA LEU A 369 20.52 0.41 16.88
C LEU A 369 19.22 0.23 16.09
N GLN A 370 18.47 -0.85 16.35
CA GLN A 370 17.14 -1.06 15.76
C GLN A 370 16.17 0.04 16.16
N TYR A 371 16.19 0.42 17.44
CA TYR A 371 15.32 1.45 17.99
C TYR A 371 15.61 2.82 17.37
N VAL A 372 16.89 3.17 17.23
CA VAL A 372 17.32 4.43 16.63
C VAL A 372 17.07 4.48 15.13
N GLY A 373 17.22 3.36 14.42
CA GLY A 373 16.80 3.26 13.03
C GLY A 373 15.30 3.52 12.83
N ARG A 374 14.45 3.11 13.79
CA ARG A 374 13.01 3.41 13.75
C ARG A 374 12.72 4.89 14.04
N ILE A 375 13.43 5.52 14.98
CA ILE A 375 13.28 6.96 15.23
C ILE A 375 13.72 7.77 14.00
N ASP A 376 14.87 7.45 13.41
CA ASP A 376 15.35 8.10 12.17
C ASP A 376 14.30 7.99 11.04
N PHE A 377 13.73 6.80 10.85
CA PHE A 377 12.68 6.56 9.88
C PHE A 377 11.44 7.43 10.14
N LEU A 378 10.95 7.48 11.39
CA LEU A 378 9.79 8.28 11.76
C LEU A 378 10.07 9.78 11.63
N LEU A 379 11.24 10.28 12.03
CA LEU A 379 11.62 11.69 11.86
C LEU A 379 11.66 12.10 10.39
N LYS A 380 12.17 11.24 9.51
CA LYS A 380 12.17 11.49 8.06
C LYS A 380 10.76 11.59 7.50
N LYS A 381 9.82 10.77 7.96
CA LYS A 381 8.42 10.84 7.51
C LYS A 381 7.66 12.03 8.13
N ALA A 382 7.86 12.28 9.42
CA ALA A 382 7.31 13.42 10.14
C ALA A 382 7.80 14.75 9.53
N SER A 383 8.98 14.77 8.90
CA SER A 383 9.58 15.98 8.32
C SER A 383 8.70 16.74 7.31
N MET A 384 7.71 16.08 6.69
CA MET A 384 6.74 16.72 5.79
C MET A 384 5.64 17.48 6.53
N HIS A 385 5.49 17.25 7.84
CA HIS A 385 4.39 17.74 8.68
C HIS A 385 4.89 18.45 9.95
N LEU A 386 6.20 18.73 10.04
CA LEU A 386 6.86 19.35 11.19
C LEU A 386 7.36 20.76 10.89
N ASP A 387 7.43 21.57 11.96
CA ASP A 387 8.11 22.86 11.93
C ASP A 387 9.63 22.68 11.73
N GLU A 388 10.20 23.48 10.82
CA GLU A 388 11.57 23.33 10.28
C GLU A 388 12.69 23.40 11.36
N PRO A 389 12.62 24.32 12.34
CA PRO A 389 13.56 24.37 13.47
C PRO A 389 13.53 23.13 14.36
N LEU A 390 12.33 22.61 14.66
CA LEU A 390 12.15 21.44 15.52
C LEU A 390 12.78 20.20 14.89
N ARG A 391 12.56 20.03 13.57
CA ARG A 391 13.16 18.98 12.76
C ARG A 391 14.69 19.00 12.81
N LYS A 392 15.29 20.17 12.60
CA LYS A 392 16.76 20.33 12.62
C LYS A 392 17.36 19.96 13.97
N ASN A 393 16.70 20.31 15.07
CA ASN A 393 17.15 19.93 16.41
C ASN A 393 17.06 18.41 16.64
N ALA A 394 15.95 17.78 16.24
CA ALA A 394 15.79 16.32 16.33
C ALA A 394 16.87 15.57 15.55
N GLN A 395 17.12 16.00 14.32
CA GLN A 395 18.12 15.40 13.44
C GLN A 395 19.55 15.56 14.00
N LYS A 396 19.90 16.74 14.54
CA LYS A 396 21.20 16.99 15.16
C LYS A 396 21.44 16.13 16.40
N SER A 397 20.42 15.92 17.24
CA SER A 397 20.51 15.05 18.42
C SER A 397 20.70 13.59 18.02
N LEU A 398 19.99 13.13 16.99
CA LEU A 398 20.13 11.79 16.43
C LEU A 398 21.53 11.57 15.83
N GLU A 399 22.06 12.53 15.06
CA GLU A 399 23.41 12.47 14.49
C GLU A 399 24.48 12.35 15.59
N LYS A 400 24.40 13.18 16.63
CA LYS A 400 25.29 13.10 17.80
C LYS A 400 25.25 11.72 18.48
N PHE A 401 24.07 11.10 18.53
CA PHE A 401 23.93 9.75 19.08
C PHE A 401 24.63 8.70 18.23
N LEU A 402 24.37 8.71 16.92
CA LEU A 402 24.96 7.78 15.97
C LEU A 402 26.49 7.90 15.95
N GLU A 403 27.03 9.11 16.01
CA GLU A 403 28.47 9.34 16.15
C GLU A 403 29.04 8.74 17.44
N SER A 404 28.32 8.86 18.55
CA SER A 404 28.73 8.31 19.86
C SER A 404 28.77 6.78 19.82
N LEU A 405 27.76 6.14 19.22
CA LEU A 405 27.72 4.69 18.99
C LEU A 405 28.88 4.21 18.10
N GLN A 406 29.17 4.92 17.01
CA GLN A 406 30.28 4.57 16.12
C GLN A 406 31.64 4.68 16.82
N LYS A 407 31.87 5.75 17.60
CA LYS A 407 33.09 5.93 18.40
C LYS A 407 33.30 4.79 19.40
N GLU A 408 32.24 4.28 20.01
CA GLU A 408 32.33 3.13 20.92
C GLU A 408 32.64 1.81 20.21
N GLN A 409 32.05 1.55 19.03
CA GLN A 409 32.37 0.35 18.24
C GLN A 409 33.85 0.30 17.82
N VAL A 410 34.44 1.47 17.52
CA VAL A 410 35.87 1.58 17.23
C VAL A 410 36.71 1.28 18.47
N LYS A 411 36.32 1.80 19.65
CA LYS A 411 37.01 1.53 20.93
C LYS A 411 36.98 0.06 21.33
N GLU A 412 35.86 -0.65 21.12
CA GLU A 412 35.77 -2.08 21.40
C GLU A 412 36.65 -2.92 20.48
N LYS A 413 36.67 -2.61 19.17
CA LYS A 413 37.56 -3.28 18.21
C LYS A 413 39.04 -3.08 18.55
N SER A 414 39.42 -1.88 19.01
CA SER A 414 40.80 -1.62 19.46
C SER A 414 41.16 -2.34 20.76
N LYS A 415 40.21 -2.50 21.71
CA LYS A 415 40.43 -3.27 22.94
C LYS A 415 40.67 -4.76 22.65
N ILE A 416 39.87 -5.35 21.76
CA ILE A 416 40.01 -6.76 21.36
C ILE A 416 41.35 -7.02 20.65
N GLN A 417 41.82 -6.08 19.83
CA GLN A 417 43.17 -6.17 19.22
C GLN A 417 44.30 -6.01 20.25
N SER A 418 44.10 -5.23 21.32
CA SER A 418 45.09 -5.07 22.39
C SER A 418 45.17 -6.28 23.32
N THR A 419 44.04 -6.96 23.61
CA THR A 419 44.03 -8.19 24.43
C THR A 419 44.61 -9.39 23.67
N ASN A 420 44.43 -9.47 22.35
CA ASN A 420 45.07 -10.52 21.54
C ASN A 420 46.58 -10.33 21.37
N LYS A 421 47.12 -9.14 21.61
CA LYS A 421 48.58 -8.90 21.67
C LYS A 421 49.21 -9.21 23.04
N GLY A 422 48.39 -9.45 24.07
CA GLY A 422 48.84 -9.78 25.43
C GLY A 422 48.91 -11.28 25.74
N ILE A 423 48.40 -12.15 24.86
CA ILE A 423 48.40 -13.62 25.03
C ILE A 423 49.55 -14.28 24.23
N SER A 424 50.34 -13.50 23.49
CA SER A 424 51.54 -13.97 22.77
C SER A 424 52.84 -13.47 23.40
N ARG A 425 52.98 -13.57 24.73
CA ARG A 425 54.26 -13.41 25.42
C ARG A 425 54.44 -14.49 26.46
#